data_AF-A0A224YLV4-F1
#
_entry.id   AF-A0A224YLV4-F1
#
_cell.length_a   1.000
_cell.length_b   1.000
_cell.length_c   1.000
_cell.angle_alpha   90.00
_cell.angle_beta   90.00
_cell.angle_gamma   90.00
#
_symmetry.space_group_name_H-M   'P 1'
#
loop_
_entity.id
_entity.type
_entity.pdbx_description
1 polymer ?
#
loop_
_entity_poly.entity_id
_entity_poly.type
_entity_poly.pdbx_seq_one_letter_code
_entity_poly.pdbx_strand_id
1 'polypeptide(L)'
;MGFAKVLGLFALLSSTHAAMLQRTDSPCDFTNVNIDDEVFSRMVAKLPERIEYGPHGYRSLLPGLDVGGQTFEGLRNLRLLGSPTSYCSNGTRMVQADFLSDFDTHFWAPWK
;
A
#
# COMPACT_ATOMS: atom_id res chain seq x y z
N MET A 1 6.05 -31.20 -32.97
CA MET A 1 7.31 -30.49 -32.66
C MET A 1 7.18 -28.96 -32.52
N GLY A 2 5.96 -28.38 -32.44
CA GLY A 2 5.77 -26.92 -32.27
C GLY A 2 5.43 -26.46 -30.84
N PHE A 3 4.70 -27.29 -30.07
CA PHE A 3 4.18 -26.89 -28.76
C PHE A 3 5.22 -26.76 -27.64
N ALA A 4 6.30 -27.57 -27.68
CA ALA A 4 7.37 -27.50 -26.68
C ALA A 4 8.16 -26.17 -26.72
N LYS A 5 8.23 -25.53 -27.90
CA LYS A 5 8.93 -24.24 -28.06
C LYS A 5 8.12 -23.06 -27.53
N VAL A 6 6.79 -23.14 -27.60
CA VAL A 6 5.88 -22.09 -27.10
C VAL A 6 5.85 -22.06 -25.57
N LEU A 7 5.87 -23.23 -24.92
CA LEU A 7 5.92 -23.33 -23.46
C LEU A 7 7.24 -22.83 -22.88
N GLY A 8 8.36 -23.06 -23.56
CA GLY A 8 9.67 -22.52 -23.14
C GLY A 8 9.73 -20.98 -23.16
N LEU A 9 9.06 -20.33 -24.12
CA LEU A 9 9.02 -18.86 -24.19
C LEU A 9 8.17 -18.25 -23.07
N PHE A 10 7.04 -18.87 -22.72
CA PHE A 10 6.20 -18.40 -21.62
C PHE A 10 6.85 -18.59 -20.24
N ALA A 11 7.64 -19.66 -20.05
CA ALA A 11 8.39 -19.87 -18.82
C ALA A 11 9.59 -18.90 -18.63
N LEU A 12 10.12 -18.34 -19.72
CA LEU A 12 11.18 -17.32 -19.69
C LEU A 12 10.65 -15.90 -19.50
N LEU A 13 9.36 -15.66 -19.79
CA LEU A 13 8.71 -14.37 -19.56
C LEU A 13 8.24 -14.15 -18.12
N SER A 14 8.18 -15.20 -17.29
CA SER A 14 7.81 -15.10 -15.87
C SER A 14 8.99 -14.87 -14.93
N SER A 15 10.23 -14.94 -15.42
CA SER A 15 11.44 -14.84 -14.58
C SER A 15 12.11 -13.46 -14.56
N THR A 16 11.49 -12.42 -15.13
CA THR A 16 12.02 -11.05 -15.03
C THR A 16 11.03 -10.14 -14.32
N HIS A 17 11.56 -9.30 -13.43
CA HIS A 17 10.92 -8.21 -12.67
C HIS A 17 10.41 -8.53 -11.25
N ALA A 18 11.27 -9.15 -10.42
CA ALA A 18 11.33 -8.79 -8.99
C ALA A 18 12.50 -7.82 -8.68
N ALA A 19 13.11 -7.21 -9.70
CA ALA A 19 13.99 -6.05 -9.54
C ALA A 19 13.17 -4.79 -9.78
N MET A 20 12.16 -4.56 -8.93
CA MET A 20 11.40 -3.31 -8.96
C MET A 20 12.35 -2.19 -8.50
N LEU A 21 12.76 -1.34 -9.44
CA LEU A 21 13.30 0.00 -9.18
C LEU A 21 14.56 0.07 -8.29
N GLN A 22 15.70 -0.44 -8.76
CA GLN A 22 16.96 0.27 -8.44
C GLN A 22 17.06 1.51 -9.31
N ARG A 23 16.28 2.53 -8.94
CA ARG A 23 16.40 3.87 -9.49
C ARG A 23 17.80 4.37 -9.14
N THR A 24 18.56 4.78 -10.15
CA THR A 24 19.88 5.40 -10.07
C THR A 24 19.82 6.80 -9.45
N ASP A 25 19.01 7.00 -8.41
CA ASP A 25 19.04 8.21 -7.60
C ASP A 25 20.22 8.09 -6.63
N SER A 26 20.90 9.21 -6.36
CA SER A 26 21.91 9.25 -5.30
C SER A 26 21.32 8.69 -3.99
N PRO A 27 22.00 7.75 -3.31
CA PRO A 27 21.46 7.13 -2.10
C PRO A 27 21.15 8.21 -1.07
N CYS A 28 19.90 8.23 -0.59
CA CYS A 28 19.51 9.08 0.52
C CYS A 28 20.34 8.68 1.75
N ASP A 29 20.84 9.67 2.50
CA ASP A 29 21.49 9.44 3.78
C ASP A 29 20.44 9.07 4.84
N PHE A 30 20.54 7.88 5.44
CA PHE A 30 19.68 7.40 6.54
C PHE A 30 20.41 7.30 7.89
N THR A 31 21.64 7.81 8.01
CA THR A 31 22.52 7.57 9.18
C THR A 31 21.92 8.04 10.52
N ASN A 32 20.99 9.00 10.48
CA ASN A 32 20.28 9.53 11.66
C ASN A 32 18.79 9.15 11.71
N VAL A 33 18.34 8.20 10.89
CA VAL A 33 16.94 7.75 10.85
C VAL A 33 16.88 6.35 11.43
N ASN A 34 16.47 6.24 12.68
CA ASN A 34 16.12 4.95 13.27
C ASN A 34 14.61 4.74 13.14
N ILE A 35 14.21 3.72 12.39
CA ILE A 35 12.81 3.31 12.29
C ILE A 35 12.61 2.21 13.31
N ASP A 36 12.11 2.60 14.48
CA ASP A 36 11.87 1.70 15.59
C ASP A 36 10.44 1.13 15.50
N ASP A 37 10.33 -0.19 15.55
CA ASP A 37 9.06 -0.93 15.42
C ASP A 37 8.06 -0.56 16.52
N GLU A 38 8.52 -0.24 17.75
CA GLU A 38 7.67 0.17 18.86
C GLU A 38 7.14 1.59 18.64
N VAL A 39 8.01 2.51 18.21
CA VAL A 39 7.62 3.89 17.89
C VAL A 39 6.60 3.92 16.76
N PHE A 40 6.83 3.10 15.73
CA PHE A 40 5.94 3.01 14.59
C PHE A 40 4.58 2.40 14.98
N SER A 41 4.59 1.32 15.76
CA SER A 41 3.36 0.72 16.31
C SER A 41 2.56 1.70 17.17
N ARG A 42 3.25 2.52 17.98
CA ARG A 42 2.63 3.57 18.79
C ARG A 42 2.04 4.70 17.92
N MET A 43 2.64 5.00 16.77
CA MET A 43 2.10 5.97 15.82
C MET A 43 0.83 5.44 15.15
N VAL A 44 0.82 4.17 14.75
CA VAL A 44 -0.34 3.49 14.14
C VAL A 44 -1.51 3.44 15.12
N ALA A 45 -1.25 3.16 16.40
CA ALA A 45 -2.26 3.17 17.45
C ALA A 45 -2.90 4.55 17.70
N LYS A 46 -2.29 5.64 17.19
CA LYS A 46 -2.85 7.01 17.24
C LYS A 46 -3.67 7.37 16.00
N LEU A 47 -3.72 6.50 14.99
CA LEU A 47 -4.59 6.74 13.83
C LEU A 47 -6.05 6.84 14.29
N PRO A 48 -6.83 7.74 13.68
CA PRO A 48 -8.23 7.87 14.02
C PRO A 48 -8.96 6.56 13.69
N GLU A 49 -9.94 6.21 14.51
CA GLU A 49 -10.72 4.98 14.30
C GLU A 49 -11.51 5.01 13.00
N ARG A 50 -11.91 6.21 12.58
CA ARG A 50 -12.63 6.45 11.32
C ARG A 50 -11.94 7.56 10.53
N ILE A 51 -11.72 7.30 9.24
CA ILE A 51 -11.34 8.31 8.26
C ILE A 51 -12.42 8.37 7.18
N GLU A 52 -12.97 9.56 6.99
CA GLU A 52 -13.90 9.84 5.90
C GLU A 52 -13.12 10.54 4.78
N TYR A 53 -13.25 10.02 3.56
CA TYR A 53 -12.56 10.56 2.39
C TYR A 53 -13.52 10.64 1.19
N GLY A 54 -13.46 11.74 0.45
CA GLY A 54 -14.23 11.92 -0.78
C GLY A 54 -15.35 12.96 -0.66
N PRO A 55 -16.32 12.93 -1.59
CA PRO A 55 -17.29 14.01 -1.72
C PRO A 55 -18.26 14.08 -0.54
N HIS A 56 -18.62 15.30 -0.14
CA HIS A 56 -19.76 15.56 0.74
C HIS A 56 -21.07 15.32 -0.03
N GLY A 57 -21.47 14.05 -0.15
CA GLY A 57 -22.66 13.62 -0.88
C GLY A 57 -22.35 12.60 -1.97
N TYR A 58 -23.34 12.32 -2.80
CA TYR A 58 -23.25 11.34 -3.87
C TYR A 58 -22.67 11.95 -5.16
N ARG A 59 -21.75 11.22 -5.79
CA ARG A 59 -21.19 11.54 -7.11
C ARG A 59 -21.53 10.44 -8.09
N SER A 60 -22.04 10.83 -9.26
CA SER A 60 -22.30 9.89 -10.35
C SER A 60 -20.99 9.30 -10.87
N LEU A 61 -20.88 7.98 -10.80
CA LEU A 61 -19.77 7.21 -11.35
C LEU A 61 -20.10 6.70 -12.75
N LEU A 62 -21.34 6.22 -12.91
CA LEU A 62 -21.91 5.71 -14.17
C LEU A 62 -23.41 6.07 -14.20
N PRO A 63 -24.07 6.06 -15.38
CA PRO A 63 -25.51 6.25 -15.45
C PRO A 63 -26.26 5.23 -14.59
N GLY A 64 -27.04 5.72 -13.61
CA GLY A 64 -27.78 4.88 -12.67
C GLY A 64 -26.96 4.32 -11.50
N LEU A 65 -25.72 4.80 -11.29
CA LEU A 65 -24.91 4.48 -10.11
C LEU A 65 -24.25 5.75 -9.56
N ASP A 66 -24.72 6.17 -8.40
CA ASP A 66 -24.10 7.23 -7.61
C ASP A 66 -23.40 6.64 -6.39
N VAL A 67 -22.20 7.12 -6.08
CA VAL A 67 -21.43 6.68 -4.91
C VAL A 67 -21.05 7.88 -4.04
N GLY A 68 -21.18 7.72 -2.73
CA GLY A 68 -20.83 8.72 -1.74
C GLY A 68 -19.37 8.69 -1.31
N GLY A 69 -19.06 9.46 -0.27
CA GLY A 69 -17.76 9.41 0.41
C GLY A 69 -17.42 8.02 0.93
N GLN A 70 -16.14 7.68 0.89
CA GLN A 70 -15.59 6.45 1.41
C GLN A 70 -15.31 6.60 2.90
N THR A 71 -15.60 5.54 3.65
CA THR A 71 -15.30 5.44 5.07
C THR A 71 -14.32 4.29 5.28
N PHE A 72 -13.21 4.59 5.94
CA PHE A 72 -12.27 3.61 6.47
C PHE A 72 -12.45 3.55 7.98
N GLU A 73 -12.64 2.35 8.52
CA GLU A 73 -12.81 2.10 9.95
C GLU A 73 -11.81 1.05 10.42
N GLY A 74 -11.39 1.13 11.69
CA GLY A 74 -10.55 0.11 12.32
C GLY A 74 -9.05 0.26 12.08
N LEU A 75 -8.59 1.43 11.60
CA LEU A 75 -7.17 1.68 11.30
C LEU A 75 -6.26 1.57 12.54
N ARG A 76 -6.78 1.82 13.75
CA ARG A 76 -6.02 1.64 15.00
C ARG A 76 -5.70 0.17 15.31
N ASN A 77 -6.42 -0.76 14.68
CA ASN A 77 -6.26 -2.21 14.88
C ASN A 77 -5.24 -2.81 13.91
N LEU A 78 -4.66 -2.01 13.01
CA LEU A 78 -3.59 -2.44 12.12
C LEU A 78 -2.37 -2.84 12.94
N ARG A 79 -1.85 -4.03 12.66
CA ARG A 79 -0.61 -4.54 13.24
C ARG A 79 0.48 -4.47 12.21
N LEU A 80 1.68 -4.06 12.62
CA LEU A 80 2.84 -4.04 11.75
C LEU A 80 3.22 -5.48 11.36
N LEU A 81 3.44 -5.71 10.07
CA LEU A 81 3.88 -6.97 9.52
C LEU A 81 5.36 -6.86 9.14
N GLY A 82 6.22 -7.54 9.90
CA GLY A 82 7.67 -7.44 9.72
C GLY A 82 8.23 -6.08 10.17
N SER A 83 9.45 -5.78 9.74
CA SER A 83 10.12 -4.52 10.08
C SER A 83 10.00 -3.51 8.93
N PRO A 84 9.77 -2.21 9.21
CA PRO A 84 9.66 -1.20 8.18
C PRO A 84 10.96 -1.06 7.40
N THR A 85 10.85 -0.86 6.09
CA THR A 85 12.00 -0.73 5.19
C THR A 85 12.16 0.69 4.71
N SER A 86 13.32 1.30 4.96
CA SER A 86 13.67 2.60 4.41
C SER A 86 14.05 2.49 2.93
N TYR A 87 13.56 3.41 2.11
CA TYR A 87 13.95 3.50 0.70
C TYR A 87 14.01 4.96 0.23
N CYS A 88 14.72 5.20 -0.87
CA CYS A 88 14.87 6.52 -1.47
C CYS A 88 14.05 6.57 -2.76
N SER A 89 13.25 7.62 -2.94
CA SER A 89 12.49 7.84 -4.17
C SER A 89 12.58 9.31 -4.58
N ASN A 90 13.16 9.60 -5.75
CA ASN A 90 13.36 10.97 -6.22
C ASN A 90 14.11 11.86 -5.22
N GLY A 91 15.13 11.31 -4.55
CA GLY A 91 15.86 12.02 -3.48
C GLY A 91 15.06 12.27 -2.20
N THR A 92 13.82 11.78 -2.11
CA THR A 92 12.99 11.83 -0.91
C THR A 92 13.17 10.56 -0.10
N ARG A 93 13.41 10.72 1.20
CA ARG A 93 13.46 9.61 2.16
C ARG A 93 12.04 9.09 2.39
N MET A 94 11.83 7.81 2.13
CA MET A 94 10.55 7.13 2.28
C MET A 94 10.70 5.94 3.22
N VAL A 95 9.59 5.56 3.83
CA VAL A 95 9.49 4.36 4.68
C VAL A 95 8.33 3.54 4.15
N GLN A 96 8.59 2.28 3.86
CA GLN A 96 7.56 1.29 3.57
C GLN A 96 7.31 0.49 4.85
N ALA A 97 6.04 0.35 5.21
CA ALA A 97 5.60 -0.51 6.29
C ALA A 97 4.42 -1.34 5.78
N ASP A 98 4.48 -2.63 6.03
CA ASP A 98 3.42 -3.56 5.68
C ASP A 98 2.56 -3.80 6.91
N PHE A 99 1.25 -3.91 6.73
CA PHE A 99 0.30 -4.06 7.84
C PHE A 99 -0.58 -5.29 7.64
N LEU A 100 -0.94 -5.92 8.76
CA LEU A 100 -1.95 -6.96 8.86
C LEU A 100 -3.18 -6.40 9.57
N SER A 101 -4.36 -6.77 9.09
CA SER A 101 -5.64 -6.54 9.75
C SER A 101 -6.30 -7.87 10.06
N ASP A 102 -6.73 -8.08 11.30
CA ASP A 102 -7.46 -9.27 11.74
C ASP A 102 -8.97 -9.19 11.36
N PHE A 103 -9.27 -8.72 10.14
CA PHE A 103 -10.62 -8.39 9.63
C PHE A 103 -11.37 -7.25 10.34
N ASP A 104 -10.80 -6.63 11.36
CA ASP A 104 -11.40 -5.47 12.06
C ASP A 104 -11.27 -4.13 11.31
N THR A 105 -10.61 -4.12 10.14
CA THR A 105 -10.53 -2.94 9.26
C THR A 105 -11.60 -3.05 8.19
N HIS A 106 -12.44 -2.03 8.06
CA HIS A 106 -13.53 -2.00 7.09
C HIS A 106 -13.37 -0.81 6.15
N PHE A 107 -13.61 -1.07 4.87
CA PHE A 107 -13.67 -0.04 3.83
C PHE A 107 -15.01 -0.15 3.12
N TRP A 108 -15.79 0.91 3.17
CA TRP A 108 -17.11 0.94 2.52
C TRP A 108 -17.46 2.34 2.02
N ALA A 109 -18.36 2.40 1.05
CA ALA A 109 -18.94 3.63 0.55
C ALA A 109 -20.44 3.42 0.30
N PRO A 110 -21.31 4.38 0.65
CA PRO A 110 -22.73 4.28 0.36
C PRO A 110 -22.95 4.48 -1.14
N TRP A 111 -23.91 3.76 -1.72
CA TRP A 111 -24.26 3.84 -3.14
C TRP A 111 -25.78 3.86 -3.34
N LYS A 112 -26.26 4.43 -4.45
CA LYS A 112 -27.66 4.45 -4.86
C LYS A 112 -27.82 4.43 -6.38
#